data_AF-A0A4Q2LIW4-F1
#
_entry.id   AF-A0A4Q2LIW4-F1
#
_cell.length_a   1.000
_cell.length_b   1.000
_cell.length_c   1.000
_cell.angle_alpha   90.00
_cell.angle_beta   90.00
_cell.angle_gamma   90.00
#
_symmetry.space_group_name_H-M   'P 1'
#
loop_
_entity.id
_entity.type
_entity.pdbx_description
1 polymer ?
#
loop_
_entity_poly.entity_id
_entity_poly.type
_entity_poly.pdbx_seq_one_letter_code
_entity_poly.pdbx_strand_id
1 'polypeptide(L)'
;MYYFSKRIKCLDCGKNYKGMKERKRSAYICSGFSNYGKEFCKRFKMLEDDLLELVYHHYDTTLIKEGAIDGSTKKIIKPEITTEELINRVDRIEVSPSNETYTIFYIDSTKTMITPNRQTYWTDKM
;
A
#
# COMPACT_ATOMS: atom_id res chain seq x y z
N MET A 1 15.25 7.85 0.89
CA MET A 1 14.59 7.42 -0.36
C MET A 1 13.16 7.03 -0.01
N TYR A 2 12.19 7.21 -0.91
CA TYR A 2 10.78 6.84 -0.68
C TYR A 2 10.39 5.79 -1.73
N TYR A 3 10.01 4.60 -1.29
CA TYR A 3 9.85 3.41 -2.13
C TYR A 3 8.72 3.53 -3.16
N PHE A 4 7.60 4.14 -2.77
CA PHE A 4 6.38 4.27 -3.59
C PHE A 4 6.21 5.67 -4.18
N SER A 5 7.30 6.43 -4.27
CA SER A 5 7.27 7.77 -4.86
C SER A 5 6.71 7.73 -6.29
N LYS A 6 5.81 8.67 -6.60
CA LYS A 6 5.07 8.77 -7.88
C LYS A 6 4.10 7.62 -8.20
N ARG A 7 4.05 6.54 -7.40
CA ARG A 7 3.09 5.44 -7.59
C ARG A 7 1.77 5.65 -6.85
N ILE A 8 1.74 6.58 -5.88
CA ILE A 8 0.56 6.83 -5.05
C ILE A 8 -0.24 8.03 -5.60
N LYS A 9 -1.51 7.78 -5.94
CA LYS A 9 -2.46 8.75 -6.50
C LYS A 9 -3.62 9.02 -5.54
N CYS A 10 -3.96 10.29 -5.35
CA CYS A 10 -5.16 10.70 -4.63
C CYS A 10 -6.37 10.68 -5.57
N LEU A 11 -7.40 9.91 -5.24
CA LEU A 11 -8.65 9.84 -5.97
C LEU A 11 -9.54 11.08 -5.74
N ASP A 12 -9.43 11.72 -4.58
CA ASP A 12 -10.28 12.86 -4.23
C ASP A 12 -9.90 14.13 -5.00
N CYS A 13 -8.61 14.39 -5.21
CA CYS A 13 -8.13 15.61 -5.87
C CYS A 13 -7.25 15.38 -7.10
N GLY A 14 -7.03 14.11 -7.48
CA GLY A 14 -6.22 13.73 -8.64
C GLY A 14 -4.72 14.06 -8.53
N LYS A 15 -4.23 14.58 -7.40
CA LYS A 15 -2.80 14.86 -7.18
C LYS A 15 -2.06 13.63 -6.68
N ASN A 16 -0.73 13.63 -6.81
CA ASN A 16 0.09 12.53 -6.30
C ASN A 16 0.33 12.70 -4.79
N TYR A 17 0.60 11.61 -4.09
CA TYR A 17 1.20 11.70 -2.76
C TYR A 17 2.70 11.95 -2.88
N LYS A 18 3.23 12.73 -1.94
CA LYS A 18 4.65 12.98 -1.81
C LYS A 18 5.17 12.35 -0.52
N GLY A 19 6.40 11.85 -0.59
CA GLY A 19 7.13 11.40 0.58
C GLY A 19 7.42 12.57 1.52
N MET A 20 7.27 12.34 2.81
CA MET A 20 7.66 13.26 3.87
C MET A 20 8.31 12.50 5.03
N LYS A 21 9.22 13.17 5.73
CA LYS A 21 9.85 12.62 6.93
C LYS A 21 8.96 12.94 8.12
N GLU A 22 8.57 11.92 8.86
CA GLU A 22 7.83 12.08 10.11
C GLU A 22 8.67 11.55 11.27
N ARG A 23 9.34 12.46 11.99
CA ARG A 23 10.31 12.15 13.04
C ARG A 23 11.39 11.17 12.52
N LYS A 24 11.21 9.87 12.79
CA LYS A 24 12.12 8.78 12.43
C LYS A 24 11.58 7.86 11.32
N ARG A 25 10.38 8.12 10.79
CA ARG A 25 9.72 7.27 9.78
C ARG A 25 9.49 8.01 8.48
N SER A 26 9.46 7.26 7.39
CA SER A 26 8.98 7.74 6.10
C SER A 26 7.46 7.65 6.04
N ALA A 27 6.82 8.69 5.54
CA ALA A 27 5.37 8.74 5.37
C ALA A 27 5.02 9.39 4.03
N TYR A 28 3.76 9.24 3.64
CA TYR A 28 3.18 9.82 2.43
C TYR A 28 2.00 10.70 2.79
N ILE A 29 1.93 11.87 2.14
CA ILE A 29 0.80 12.79 2.25
C ILE A 29 0.41 13.31 0.87
N CYS A 30 -0.88 13.55 0.64
CA CYS A 30 -1.37 14.14 -0.59
C CYS A 30 -0.68 15.49 -0.85
N SER A 31 -0.08 15.66 -2.03
CA SER A 31 0.55 16.93 -2.42
C SER A 31 -0.46 18.06 -2.56
N GLY A 32 -1.71 17.75 -2.93
CA GLY A 32 -2.81 18.71 -2.95
C GLY A 32 -3.05 19.32 -1.57
N PHE A 33 -3.23 18.49 -0.55
CA PHE A 33 -3.37 18.97 0.84
C PHE A 33 -2.12 19.71 1.30
N SER A 34 -0.92 19.19 1.01
CA SER A 34 0.31 19.82 1.50
C SER A 34 0.59 21.18 0.87
N ASN A 35 0.16 21.43 -0.36
CA ASN A 35 0.45 22.68 -1.07
C ASN A 35 -0.71 23.69 -0.95
N TYR A 36 -1.96 23.21 -0.87
CA TYR A 36 -3.16 24.06 -0.92
C TYR A 36 -4.05 23.96 0.33
N GLY A 37 -3.70 23.10 1.29
CA GLY A 37 -4.42 22.96 2.56
C GLY A 37 -5.70 22.12 2.50
N LYS A 38 -6.49 22.23 3.58
CA LYS A 38 -7.68 21.39 3.84
C LYS A 38 -8.82 21.66 2.85
N GLU A 39 -8.94 22.91 2.37
CA GLU A 39 -9.98 23.30 1.40
C GLU A 39 -9.84 22.58 0.06
N PHE A 40 -8.61 22.16 -0.29
CA PHE A 40 -8.34 21.46 -1.55
C PHE A 40 -8.46 19.94 -1.43
N CYS A 41 -8.05 19.36 -0.31
CA CYS A 41 -8.05 17.92 -0.09
C CYS A 41 -8.04 17.60 1.41
N LYS A 42 -8.71 16.53 1.84
CA LYS A 42 -8.61 16.07 3.23
C LYS A 42 -7.20 15.56 3.52
N ARG A 43 -6.72 15.81 4.75
CA ARG A 43 -5.46 15.25 5.24
C ARG A 43 -5.62 13.76 5.47
N PHE A 44 -4.86 12.95 4.75
CA PHE A 44 -4.74 11.52 5.00
C PHE A 44 -3.27 11.12 4.83
N LYS A 45 -2.74 10.41 5.82
CA LYS A 45 -1.31 10.09 5.93
C LYS A 45 -1.17 8.58 5.98
N MET A 46 -0.20 8.06 5.24
CA MET A 46 0.16 6.63 5.23
C MET A 46 1.63 6.50 5.59
N LEU A 47 1.98 5.54 6.45
CA LEU A 47 3.38 5.23 6.72
C LEU A 47 3.93 4.32 5.63
N GLU A 48 5.21 4.48 5.30
CA GLU A 48 5.88 3.64 4.31
C GLU A 48 5.98 2.18 4.77
N ASP A 49 6.28 1.98 6.05
CA ASP A 49 6.39 0.64 6.67
C ASP A 49 5.06 -0.12 6.60
N ASP A 50 3.94 0.56 6.85
CA ASP A 50 2.60 -0.05 6.78
C ASP A 50 2.30 -0.51 5.33
N LEU A 51 2.67 0.30 4.33
CA LEU A 51 2.49 -0.08 2.92
C LEU A 51 3.35 -1.28 2.54
N LEU A 52 4.60 -1.33 2.99
CA LEU A 52 5.49 -2.48 2.75
C LEU A 52 4.95 -3.76 3.40
N GLU A 53 4.47 -3.67 4.63
CA GLU A 53 3.88 -4.80 5.35
C GLU A 53 2.69 -5.37 4.58
N LEU A 54 1.83 -4.52 4.01
CA LEU A 54 0.69 -4.97 3.21
C LEU A 54 1.07 -5.64 1.91
N VAL A 55 2.08 -5.10 1.22
CA VAL A 55 2.63 -5.72 0.00
C VAL A 55 3.21 -7.10 0.32
N TYR A 56 3.90 -7.22 1.45
CA TYR A 56 4.43 -8.48 1.94
C TYR A 56 3.33 -9.50 2.28
N HIS A 57 2.31 -9.12 3.05
CA HIS A 57 1.19 -10.00 3.37
C HIS A 57 0.43 -10.46 2.13
N HIS A 58 0.28 -9.57 1.14
CA HIS A 58 -0.32 -9.93 -0.14
C HIS A 58 0.51 -10.98 -0.90
N TYR A 59 1.83 -10.80 -0.93
CA TYR A 59 2.76 -11.77 -1.52
C TYR A 59 2.68 -13.13 -0.83
N ASP A 60 2.77 -13.16 0.51
CA ASP A 60 2.65 -14.40 1.30
C ASP A 60 1.31 -15.10 1.04
N THR A 61 0.20 -14.35 1.02
CA THR A 61 -1.14 -14.90 0.72
C THR A 61 -1.19 -15.51 -0.68
N THR A 62 -0.51 -14.89 -1.65
CA THR A 62 -0.46 -15.39 -3.03
C THR A 62 0.32 -16.69 -3.10
N LEU A 63 1.46 -16.80 -2.44
CA LEU A 63 2.24 -18.04 -2.37
C LEU A 63 1.46 -19.19 -1.71
N ILE A 64 0.71 -18.91 -0.64
CA ILE A 64 -0.17 -19.91 -0.01
C ILE A 64 -1.25 -20.37 -1.00
N LYS A 65 -1.89 -19.42 -1.71
CA LYS A 65 -2.93 -19.74 -2.69
C LYS A 65 -2.41 -20.55 -3.87
N GLU A 66 -1.17 -20.35 -4.28
CA GLU A 66 -0.50 -21.10 -5.35
C GLU A 66 0.01 -22.47 -4.90
N GLY A 67 -0.06 -22.79 -3.59
CA GLY A 67 0.44 -24.03 -3.03
C GLY A 67 1.97 -24.11 -2.95
N ALA A 68 2.66 -22.98 -3.11
CA ALA A 68 4.12 -22.90 -3.01
C ALA A 68 4.61 -23.06 -1.56
N ILE A 69 3.75 -22.74 -0.58
CA ILE A 69 4.02 -22.90 0.85
C ILE A 69 2.82 -23.52 1.57
N ASP A 70 3.10 -24.40 2.52
CA ASP A 70 2.08 -25.06 3.35
C ASP A 70 1.57 -24.08 4.42
N GLY A 71 0.31 -23.65 4.32
CA GLY A 71 -0.34 -22.76 5.31
C GLY A 71 -0.62 -23.42 6.66
N SER A 72 -0.29 -24.71 6.82
CA SER A 72 -0.65 -25.58 7.94
C SER A 72 0.41 -25.65 9.05
N THR A 73 1.66 -25.29 8.77
CA THR A 73 2.75 -25.34 9.76
C THR A 73 2.96 -24.00 10.46
N LYS A 74 2.89 -24.00 11.81
CA LYS A 74 3.18 -22.87 12.71
C LYS A 74 4.57 -22.20 12.53
N LYS A 75 5.42 -22.71 11.64
CA LYS A 75 6.62 -22.03 11.14
C LYS A 75 6.33 -21.56 9.72
N ILE A 76 5.81 -20.33 9.60
CA ILE A 76 5.88 -19.59 8.34
C ILE A 76 7.38 -19.40 8.09
N ILE A 77 7.95 -20.18 7.18
CA ILE A 77 9.26 -19.85 6.61
C ILE A 77 8.97 -18.60 5.81
N LYS A 78 9.25 -17.43 6.39
CA LYS A 78 9.13 -16.16 5.69
C LYS A 78 9.95 -16.29 4.41
N PRO A 79 9.34 -16.17 3.22
CA PRO A 79 10.11 -16.21 1.99
C PRO A 79 11.20 -15.15 2.07
N GLU A 80 12.43 -15.53 1.75
CA GLU A 80 13.54 -14.60 1.63
C GLU A 80 13.31 -13.78 0.35
N ILE A 81 12.52 -12.70 0.49
CA ILE A 81 12.26 -11.73 -0.57
C ILE A 81 12.86 -10.39 -0.16
N THR A 82 13.53 -9.74 -1.10
CA THR A 82 14.12 -8.42 -0.87
C THR A 82 13.05 -7.33 -0.89
N THR A 83 13.36 -6.19 -0.26
CA THR A 83 12.45 -5.04 -0.26
C THR A 83 12.23 -4.52 -1.69
N GLU A 84 13.28 -4.52 -2.50
CA GLU A 84 13.25 -4.12 -3.91
C GLU A 84 12.31 -4.99 -4.74
N GLU A 85 12.34 -6.32 -4.55
CA GLU A 85 11.44 -7.25 -5.23
C GLU A 85 9.98 -7.00 -4.87
N LEU A 86 9.67 -6.80 -3.58
CA LEU A 86 8.31 -6.44 -3.13
C LEU A 86 7.82 -5.16 -3.79
N ILE A 87 8.65 -4.12 -3.80
CA ILE A 87 8.31 -2.83 -4.42
C ILE A 87 8.07 -3.01 -5.92
N ASN A 88 8.90 -3.79 -6.61
CA ASN A 88 8.77 -3.99 -8.05
C ASN A 88 7.48 -4.71 -8.45
N ARG A 89 6.78 -5.38 -7.53
CA ARG A 89 5.45 -5.96 -7.79
C ARG A 89 4.31 -4.95 -7.80
N VAL A 90 4.50 -3.77 -7.22
CA VAL A 90 3.45 -2.74 -7.09
C VAL A 90 3.39 -1.89 -8.37
N ASP A 91 2.26 -1.93 -9.06
CA ASP A 91 1.98 -1.05 -10.22
C ASP A 91 1.69 0.38 -9.72
N ARG A 92 0.57 0.52 -8.99
CA ARG A 92 0.12 1.82 -8.46
C ARG A 92 -0.65 1.65 -7.16
N ILE A 93 -0.80 2.76 -6.45
CA ILE A 93 -1.57 2.84 -5.20
C ILE A 93 -2.58 3.98 -5.37
N GLU A 94 -3.85 3.71 -5.13
CA GLU A 94 -4.92 4.69 -5.19
C GLU A 94 -5.46 4.94 -3.79
N VAL A 95 -5.64 6.21 -3.42
CA VAL A 95 -5.99 6.61 -2.05
C VAL A 95 -7.16 7.57 -2.10
N SER A 96 -8.19 7.33 -1.29
CA SER A 96 -9.30 8.27 -1.08
C SER A 96 -9.26 8.78 0.37
N PRO A 97 -8.67 9.97 0.61
CA PRO A 97 -8.67 10.62 1.92
C PRO A 97 -10.04 10.74 2.59
N SER A 98 -11.08 11.05 1.81
CA SER A 98 -12.44 11.28 2.29
C SER A 98 -13.04 9.99 2.85
N ASN A 99 -12.83 8.89 2.14
CA ASN A 99 -13.29 7.56 2.55
C ASN A 99 -12.31 6.83 3.48
N GLU A 100 -11.12 7.41 3.71
CA GLU A 100 -10.03 6.80 4.48
C GLU A 100 -9.65 5.40 3.96
N THR A 101 -9.75 5.22 2.64
CA THR A 101 -9.44 3.97 1.95
C THR A 101 -8.18 4.12 1.09
N TYR A 102 -7.51 3.01 0.85
CA TYR A 102 -6.53 2.91 -0.22
C TYR A 102 -6.47 1.51 -0.80
N THR A 103 -6.11 1.44 -2.07
CA THR A 103 -6.00 0.20 -2.84
C THR A 103 -4.61 0.13 -3.45
N ILE A 104 -3.93 -0.98 -3.24
CA ILE A 104 -2.65 -1.31 -3.87
C ILE A 104 -2.95 -2.23 -5.06
N PHE A 105 -2.53 -1.81 -6.25
CA PHE A 105 -2.63 -2.60 -7.48
C PHE A 105 -1.26 -3.21 -7.78
N TYR A 106 -1.25 -4.50 -8.10
CA TYR A 106 -0.03 -5.24 -8.41
C TYR A 106 0.05 -5.53 -9.91
N ILE A 107 1.27 -5.80 -10.39
CA ILE A 107 1.54 -6.11 -11.81
C ILE A 107 0.83 -7.40 -12.24
N ASP A 108 0.60 -8.33 -11.32
CA ASP A 108 -0.13 -9.58 -11.56
C ASP A 108 -1.67 -9.39 -11.65
N SER A 109 -2.14 -8.14 -11.78
CA SER A 109 -3.55 -7.76 -11.86
C SER A 109 -4.39 -8.09 -10.62
N THR A 110 -3.75 -8.50 -9.52
CA THR A 110 -4.41 -8.59 -8.21
C THR A 110 -4.39 -7.22 -7.52
N LYS A 111 -5.17 -7.09 -6.44
CA LYS A 111 -5.19 -5.87 -5.62
C LYS A 111 -5.42 -6.17 -4.16
N THR A 112 -4.95 -5.27 -3.30
CA THR A 112 -5.27 -5.24 -1.86
C THR A 112 -6.01 -3.94 -1.57
N MET A 113 -7.20 -4.01 -0.98
CA MET A 113 -7.98 -2.84 -0.57
C MET A 113 -8.06 -2.74 0.95
N ILE A 114 -7.90 -1.53 1.48
CA ILE A 114 -8.01 -1.22 2.91
C ILE A 114 -9.13 -0.22 3.14
N THR A 115 -9.95 -0.52 4.14
CA THR A 115 -11.09 0.31 4.55
C THR A 115 -11.02 0.63 6.04
N PRO A 116 -11.55 1.79 6.47
CA PRO A 116 -11.42 2.24 7.86
C PRO A 116 -12.15 1.31 8.87
N ASN A 117 -13.17 0.56 8.44
CA ASN A 117 -14.02 -0.22 9.33
C ASN A 117 -13.59 -1.67 9.55
N ARG A 118 -12.61 -2.22 8.82
CA ARG A 118 -12.12 -3.59 9.04
C ARG A 118 -10.68 -3.78 8.56
N GLN A 119 -9.88 -4.44 9.40
CA GLN A 119 -8.65 -5.17 9.04
C GLN A 119 -8.94 -6.37 8.11
N THR A 120 -9.81 -6.21 7.12
CA THR A 120 -10.13 -7.28 6.16
C THR A 120 -9.31 -7.07 4.91
N TYR A 121 -8.28 -7.91 4.75
CA TYR A 121 -7.58 -8.11 3.49
C TYR A 121 -8.51 -8.87 2.53
N TRP A 122 -8.68 -8.36 1.30
CA TRP A 122 -9.39 -9.05 0.23
C TRP A 122 -8.48 -9.05 -0.99
N THR A 123 -8.32 -10.23 -1.60
CA THR A 123 -7.48 -10.44 -2.78
C THR A 123 -8.35 -11.03 -3.89
N ASP A 124 -8.90 -10.15 -4.72
CA ASP A 124 -9.66 -10.52 -5.91
C ASP A 124 -8.75 -10.57 -7.14
N LYS A 125 -8.99 -11.54 -8.04
CA LYS A 125 -8.49 -11.49 -9.42
C LYS A 125 -9.44 -10.62 -10.25
N MET A 126 -8.89 -9.72 -11.06
CA MET A 126 -9.66 -9.03 -12.11
C MET A 126 -10.10 -10.01 -13.20
#